data_AF-A0A2E9ETX5-F1
#
_entry.id   AF-A0A2E9ETX5-F1
#
_cell.length_a   1.000
_cell.length_b   1.000
_cell.length_c   1.000
_cell.angle_alpha   90.00
_cell.angle_beta   90.00
_cell.angle_gamma   90.00
#
_symmetry.space_group_name_H-M   'P 1'
#
loop_
_entity.id
_entity.type
_entity.pdbx_description
1 polymer ?
#
loop_
_entity_poly.entity_id
_entity_poly.type
_entity_poly.pdbx_seq_one_letter_code
_entity_poly.pdbx_strand_id
1 'polypeptide(L)'
;MKLIPLFLIAFGLISSSLFGEEEKSYLRTKDDISMKVRKYFKSISTGDIDYAAAFFGEGLEVHVNDLSLTGKAEYLKRLENTTTQLFKDIQFKDLHVHTNYFSSEALTANGKTFGEYRPTEQTIWTNSWAVFMGVGRTTGKKVSFRFHIDFRTSKGKVVEMLAYYDPTQWNAEAEAMEAAKVK
;
A
#
# COMPACT_ATOMS: atom_id res chain seq x y z
N MET A 1 -23.20 3.74 -77.64
CA MET A 1 -21.85 3.94 -77.06
C MET A 1 -22.02 4.23 -75.57
N LYS A 2 -21.33 3.48 -74.70
CA LYS A 2 -21.57 3.42 -73.26
C LYS A 2 -21.03 4.67 -72.55
N LEU A 3 -21.83 5.28 -71.68
CA LEU A 3 -21.42 6.29 -70.71
C LEU A 3 -20.63 5.60 -69.58
N ILE A 4 -19.41 6.06 -69.32
CA ILE A 4 -18.59 5.65 -68.17
C ILE A 4 -18.81 6.69 -67.07
N PRO A 5 -19.35 6.34 -65.88
CA PRO A 5 -19.34 7.28 -64.78
C PRO A 5 -17.96 7.26 -64.11
N LEU A 6 -17.35 8.43 -64.05
CA LEU A 6 -16.12 8.72 -63.34
C LEU A 6 -16.38 8.61 -61.82
N PHE A 7 -16.01 7.50 -61.19
CA PHE A 7 -16.04 7.37 -59.74
C PHE A 7 -14.80 8.07 -59.15
N LEU A 8 -14.97 9.31 -58.72
CA LEU A 8 -14.03 10.02 -57.85
C LEU A 8 -14.10 9.37 -56.46
N ILE A 9 -13.23 8.39 -56.20
CA ILE A 9 -12.98 7.91 -54.84
C ILE A 9 -12.07 8.93 -54.18
N ALA A 10 -12.67 9.91 -53.52
CA ALA A 10 -11.98 10.71 -52.52
C ALA A 10 -11.68 9.78 -51.33
N PHE A 11 -10.50 9.17 -51.33
CA PHE A 11 -9.95 8.51 -50.16
C PHE A 11 -9.65 9.62 -49.15
N GLY A 12 -10.65 9.95 -48.33
CA GLY A 12 -10.46 10.78 -47.17
C GLY A 12 -9.39 10.12 -46.31
N LEU A 13 -8.20 10.71 -46.29
CA LEU A 13 -7.21 10.49 -45.24
C LEU A 13 -7.89 10.90 -43.94
N ILE A 14 -8.61 9.96 -43.33
CA ILE A 14 -8.82 10.00 -41.89
C ILE A 14 -7.42 9.74 -41.35
N SER A 15 -6.63 10.81 -41.20
CA SER A 15 -5.62 10.84 -40.18
C SER A 15 -6.40 10.64 -38.88
N SER A 16 -6.57 9.39 -38.47
CA SER A 16 -6.65 9.08 -37.07
C SER A 16 -5.42 9.77 -36.51
N SER A 17 -5.62 10.97 -35.97
CA SER A 17 -4.75 11.51 -34.94
C SER A 17 -4.42 10.30 -34.08
N LEU A 18 -3.18 9.85 -34.17
CA LEU A 18 -2.59 8.92 -33.23
C LEU A 18 -2.90 9.56 -31.89
N PHE A 19 -3.99 9.13 -31.26
CA PHE A 19 -4.30 9.49 -29.89
C PHE A 19 -3.07 8.95 -29.16
N GLY A 20 -2.18 9.86 -28.75
CA GLY A 20 -1.12 9.49 -27.82
C GLY A 20 -1.77 8.69 -26.71
N GLU A 21 -1.22 7.54 -26.41
CA GLU A 21 -1.77 6.66 -25.38
C GLU A 21 -1.85 7.48 -24.09
N GLU A 22 -3.05 7.93 -23.73
CA GLU A 22 -3.23 8.80 -22.58
C GLU A 22 -2.64 8.09 -21.35
N GLU A 23 -1.90 8.83 -20.53
CA GLU A 23 -1.33 8.37 -19.27
C GLU A 23 -2.45 7.97 -18.29
N LYS A 24 -3.04 6.78 -18.48
CA LYS A 24 -4.24 6.33 -17.77
C LYS A 24 -3.90 5.42 -16.61
N SER A 25 -3.46 6.03 -15.51
CA SER A 25 -3.52 5.38 -14.20
C SER A 25 -4.98 5.29 -13.73
N TYR A 26 -5.33 4.26 -12.95
CA TYR A 26 -6.68 4.13 -12.40
C TYR A 26 -6.69 3.67 -10.95
N LEU A 27 -7.76 4.05 -10.24
CA LEU A 27 -7.96 3.74 -8.83
C LEU A 27 -9.15 2.79 -8.65
N ARG A 28 -8.99 1.81 -7.77
CA ARG A 28 -10.05 0.89 -7.34
C ARG A 28 -10.13 0.87 -5.81
N THR A 29 -11.33 0.64 -5.27
CA THR A 29 -11.56 0.57 -3.81
C THR A 29 -12.15 -0.77 -3.35
N LYS A 30 -12.51 -1.62 -4.32
CA LYS A 30 -13.24 -2.89 -4.15
C LYS A 30 -12.56 -4.06 -4.84
N ASP A 31 -11.39 -3.86 -5.42
CA ASP A 31 -10.58 -4.93 -6.00
C ASP A 31 -10.00 -5.83 -4.92
N ASP A 32 -9.51 -7.00 -5.32
CA ASP A 32 -8.98 -8.01 -4.40
C ASP A 32 -7.85 -7.48 -3.51
N ILE A 33 -7.00 -6.58 -4.00
CA ILE A 33 -5.86 -6.05 -3.23
C ILE A 33 -6.37 -5.07 -2.17
N SER A 34 -7.27 -4.15 -2.53
CA SER A 34 -7.97 -3.30 -1.57
C SER A 34 -8.65 -4.12 -0.47
N MET A 35 -9.34 -5.20 -0.83
CA MET A 35 -10.03 -6.05 0.14
C MET A 35 -9.07 -6.82 1.06
N LYS A 36 -7.93 -7.28 0.54
CA LYS A 36 -6.86 -7.91 1.34
C LYS A 36 -6.23 -6.93 2.33
N VAL A 37 -5.97 -5.68 1.94
CA VAL A 37 -5.47 -4.65 2.86
C VAL A 37 -6.49 -4.35 3.97
N ARG A 38 -7.79 -4.25 3.65
CA ARG A 38 -8.85 -4.13 4.68
C ARG A 38 -8.85 -5.32 5.64
N LYS A 39 -8.71 -6.54 5.10
CA LYS A 39 -8.61 -7.76 5.90
C LYS A 39 -7.37 -7.74 6.80
N TYR A 40 -6.25 -7.23 6.33
CA TYR A 40 -5.03 -7.08 7.13
C TYR A 40 -5.27 -6.22 8.38
N PHE A 41 -5.78 -5.00 8.22
CA PHE A 41 -6.11 -4.16 9.39
C PHE A 41 -7.13 -4.82 10.34
N LYS A 42 -8.11 -5.52 9.78
CA LYS A 42 -9.09 -6.26 10.58
C LYS A 42 -8.44 -7.39 11.38
N SER A 43 -7.53 -8.15 10.78
CA SER A 43 -6.86 -9.28 11.44
C SER A 43 -5.98 -8.80 12.59
N ILE A 44 -5.28 -7.67 12.43
CA ILE A 44 -4.49 -7.06 13.51
C ILE A 44 -5.38 -6.63 14.67
N SER A 45 -6.56 -6.06 14.40
CA SER A 45 -7.51 -5.67 15.46
C SER A 45 -8.04 -6.86 16.26
N THR A 46 -8.04 -8.07 15.68
CA THR A 46 -8.49 -9.29 16.33
C THR A 46 -7.35 -10.16 16.84
N GLY A 47 -6.09 -9.70 16.76
CA GLY A 47 -4.91 -10.46 17.15
C GLY A 47 -4.53 -11.60 16.21
N ASP A 48 -5.16 -11.70 15.03
CA ASP A 48 -4.81 -12.67 13.99
C ASP A 48 -3.65 -12.13 13.14
N ILE A 49 -2.43 -12.50 13.56
CA ILE A 49 -1.19 -12.16 12.86
C ILE A 49 -0.82 -13.17 11.76
N ASP A 50 -1.45 -14.35 11.73
CA ASP A 50 -1.15 -15.40 10.75
C ASP A 50 -1.52 -14.94 9.34
N TYR A 51 -2.58 -14.15 9.21
CA TYR A 51 -2.93 -13.53 7.93
C TYR A 51 -1.77 -12.69 7.35
N ALA A 52 -1.00 -12.00 8.20
CA ALA A 52 0.13 -11.20 7.77
C ALA A 52 1.23 -12.08 7.11
N ALA A 53 1.49 -13.27 7.65
CA ALA A 53 2.49 -14.18 7.11
C ALA A 53 2.18 -14.63 5.67
N ALA A 54 0.89 -14.76 5.33
CA ALA A 54 0.43 -15.04 3.97
C ALA A 54 0.29 -13.78 3.10
N PHE A 55 0.15 -12.61 3.69
CA PHE A 55 -0.08 -11.35 2.97
C PHE A 55 1.23 -10.76 2.38
N PHE A 56 2.32 -10.82 3.14
CA PHE A 56 3.62 -10.29 2.75
C PHE A 56 4.50 -11.33 2.00
N GLY A 57 5.33 -10.85 1.08
CA GLY A 57 6.37 -11.64 0.39
C GLY A 57 7.65 -11.75 1.21
N GLU A 58 8.52 -12.71 0.89
CA GLU A 58 9.75 -12.98 1.67
C GLU A 58 10.73 -11.79 1.71
N GLY A 59 10.98 -11.16 0.56
CA GLY A 59 11.85 -9.99 0.41
C GLY A 59 11.17 -8.66 0.74
N LEU A 60 10.29 -8.64 1.75
CA LEU A 60 9.57 -7.43 2.15
C LEU A 60 10.54 -6.33 2.59
N GLU A 61 10.36 -5.13 2.05
CA GLU A 61 10.99 -3.90 2.53
C GLU A 61 9.95 -3.06 3.27
N VAL A 62 10.29 -2.61 4.48
CA VAL A 62 9.41 -1.79 5.30
C VAL A 62 10.12 -0.52 5.70
N HIS A 63 9.49 0.61 5.46
CA HIS A 63 9.91 1.92 5.94
C HIS A 63 8.86 2.46 6.89
N VAL A 64 9.27 2.82 8.11
CA VAL A 64 8.42 3.49 9.10
C VAL A 64 9.04 4.83 9.42
N ASN A 65 8.48 5.91 8.86
CA ASN A 65 9.19 7.18 8.73
C ASN A 65 10.59 6.92 8.13
N ASP A 66 11.66 7.35 8.79
CA ASP A 66 13.04 7.13 8.33
C ASP A 66 13.65 5.78 8.77
N LEU A 67 12.90 4.95 9.50
CA LEU A 67 13.37 3.64 9.96
C LEU A 67 13.12 2.58 8.89
N SER A 68 14.18 1.88 8.49
CA SER A 68 14.10 0.77 7.53
C SER A 68 14.18 -0.58 8.23
N LEU A 69 13.39 -1.53 7.75
CA LEU A 69 13.32 -2.90 8.21
C LEU A 69 13.21 -3.82 7.01
N THR A 70 14.14 -4.76 6.89
CA THR A 70 14.24 -5.67 5.75
C THR A 70 13.88 -7.09 6.16
N GLY A 71 13.05 -7.73 5.35
CA GLY A 71 12.65 -9.12 5.49
C GLY A 71 11.31 -9.28 6.21
N LYS A 72 10.51 -10.23 5.70
CA LYS A 72 9.20 -10.56 6.26
C LYS A 72 9.27 -10.97 7.74
N ALA A 73 10.25 -11.78 8.11
CA ALA A 73 10.37 -12.31 9.47
C ALA A 73 10.52 -11.20 10.52
N GLU A 74 11.35 -10.19 10.24
CA GLU A 74 11.54 -9.05 11.14
C GLU A 74 10.26 -8.21 11.26
N TYR A 75 9.49 -8.10 10.18
CA TYR A 75 8.22 -7.38 10.22
C TYR A 75 7.17 -8.12 11.07
N LEU A 76 7.09 -9.44 10.91
CA LEU A 76 6.18 -10.26 11.70
C LEU A 76 6.54 -10.22 13.18
N LYS A 77 7.82 -10.24 13.56
CA LYS A 77 8.26 -10.05 14.96
C LYS A 77 7.82 -8.69 15.50
N ARG A 78 7.98 -7.62 14.73
CA ARG A 78 7.52 -6.28 15.13
C ARG A 78 6.00 -6.26 15.33
N LEU A 79 5.26 -6.87 14.42
CA LEU A 79 3.81 -6.95 14.49
C LEU A 79 3.35 -7.76 15.70
N GLU A 80 3.97 -8.91 15.97
CA GLU A 80 3.72 -9.74 17.14
C GLU A 80 4.02 -8.97 18.44
N ASN A 81 5.16 -8.29 18.53
CA ASN A 81 5.49 -7.45 19.68
C ASN A 81 4.44 -6.34 19.90
N THR A 82 3.95 -5.75 18.81
CA THR A 82 2.89 -4.73 18.87
C THR A 82 1.60 -5.28 19.49
N THR A 83 1.12 -6.43 19.00
CA THR A 83 -0.19 -6.97 19.36
C THR A 83 -0.18 -7.74 20.69
N THR A 84 0.97 -8.29 21.07
CA THR A 84 1.11 -9.13 22.28
C THR A 84 1.73 -8.40 23.47
N GLN A 85 2.70 -7.50 23.24
CA GLN A 85 3.47 -6.85 24.31
C GLN A 85 3.11 -5.38 24.52
N LEU A 86 2.96 -4.60 23.43
CA LEU A 86 2.75 -3.14 23.55
C LEU A 86 1.29 -2.76 23.74
N PHE A 87 0.39 -3.23 22.87
CA PHE A 87 -0.98 -2.74 22.81
C PHE A 87 -2.00 -3.86 22.89
N LYS A 88 -3.13 -3.55 23.54
CA LYS A 88 -4.38 -4.33 23.49
C LYS A 88 -5.51 -3.45 22.99
N ASP A 89 -6.65 -4.07 22.71
CA ASP A 89 -7.86 -3.37 22.23
C ASP A 89 -7.60 -2.52 20.98
N ILE A 90 -6.77 -3.04 20.07
CA ILE A 90 -6.34 -2.35 18.85
C ILE A 90 -7.54 -2.16 17.92
N GLN A 91 -7.70 -0.93 17.42
CA GLN A 91 -8.74 -0.57 16.46
C GLN A 91 -8.18 0.39 15.40
N PHE A 92 -8.76 0.31 14.20
CA PHE A 92 -8.48 1.20 13.09
C PHE A 92 -9.76 1.94 12.72
N LYS A 93 -9.92 3.15 13.27
CA LYS A 93 -11.11 3.98 13.02
C LYS A 93 -10.94 4.73 11.70
N ASP A 94 -12.06 4.91 10.98
CA ASP A 94 -12.11 5.67 9.73
C ASP A 94 -11.16 5.13 8.64
N LEU A 95 -10.98 3.80 8.60
CA LEU A 95 -10.11 3.12 7.65
C LEU A 95 -10.58 3.33 6.20
N HIS A 96 -9.81 4.11 5.46
CA HIS A 96 -9.91 4.20 4.02
C HIS A 96 -8.82 3.34 3.35
N VAL A 97 -9.16 2.73 2.22
CA VAL A 97 -8.25 1.91 1.42
C VAL A 97 -8.60 2.07 -0.06
N HIS A 98 -7.59 2.30 -0.89
CA HIS A 98 -7.72 2.26 -2.34
C HIS A 98 -6.43 1.76 -3.00
N THR A 99 -6.55 1.13 -4.16
CA THR A 99 -5.43 0.63 -4.96
C THR A 99 -5.29 1.46 -6.23
N ASN A 100 -4.09 1.99 -6.44
CA ASN A 100 -3.64 2.68 -7.62
C ASN A 100 -2.89 1.71 -8.55
N TYR A 101 -3.34 1.66 -9.80
CA TYR A 101 -2.74 0.92 -10.89
C TYR A 101 -2.12 1.94 -11.84
N PHE A 102 -0.80 2.09 -11.78
CA PHE A 102 -0.11 3.10 -12.56
C PHE A 102 0.04 2.65 -14.02
N SER A 103 -0.10 3.60 -14.94
CA SER A 103 0.28 3.40 -16.34
C SER A 103 1.79 3.16 -16.46
N SER A 104 2.23 2.46 -17.52
CA SER A 104 3.65 2.40 -17.86
C SER A 104 4.21 3.79 -18.12
N GLU A 105 3.42 4.68 -18.71
CA GLU A 105 3.85 6.05 -19.07
C GLU A 105 3.87 7.01 -17.88
N ALA A 106 3.31 6.61 -16.73
CA ALA A 106 3.25 7.48 -15.56
C ALA A 106 4.64 7.72 -14.96
N LEU A 107 4.88 8.96 -14.54
CA LEU A 107 6.19 9.37 -14.03
C LEU A 107 6.44 8.86 -12.61
N THR A 108 7.68 8.44 -12.38
CA THR A 108 8.27 8.22 -11.07
C THR A 108 8.89 9.51 -10.54
N ALA A 109 9.28 9.51 -9.25
CA ALA A 109 9.92 10.67 -8.61
C ALA A 109 11.26 11.11 -9.25
N ASN A 110 11.92 10.25 -10.03
CA ASN A 110 13.18 10.57 -10.70
C ASN A 110 13.02 11.03 -12.16
N GLY A 111 11.78 11.23 -12.61
CA GLY A 111 11.47 11.68 -13.97
C GLY A 111 11.46 10.58 -15.04
N LYS A 112 11.77 9.33 -14.69
CA LYS A 112 11.52 8.17 -15.57
C LYS A 112 10.07 7.73 -15.50
N THR A 113 9.58 7.08 -16.53
CA THR A 113 8.28 6.40 -16.54
C THR A 113 8.33 5.10 -15.73
N PHE A 114 7.19 4.61 -15.25
CA PHE A 114 7.11 3.30 -14.60
C PHE A 114 7.46 2.16 -15.55
N GLY A 115 7.24 2.31 -16.86
CA GLY A 115 7.63 1.35 -17.90
C GLY A 115 9.14 1.24 -18.06
N GLU A 116 9.87 2.36 -17.94
CA GLU A 116 11.34 2.34 -17.90
C GLU A 116 11.89 1.79 -16.57
N TYR A 117 11.22 2.09 -15.46
CA TYR A 117 11.67 1.68 -14.13
C TYR A 117 11.34 0.20 -13.83
N ARG A 118 10.19 -0.29 -14.31
CA ARG A 118 9.67 -1.65 -14.10
C ARG A 118 9.08 -2.19 -15.42
N PRO A 119 9.93 -2.59 -16.39
CA PRO A 119 9.49 -2.95 -17.74
C PRO A 119 8.67 -4.25 -17.82
N THR A 120 8.68 -5.07 -16.76
CA THR A 120 8.07 -6.40 -16.76
C THR A 120 6.84 -6.52 -15.86
N GLU A 121 6.49 -5.49 -15.11
CA GLU A 121 5.34 -5.49 -14.21
C GLU A 121 4.67 -4.12 -14.11
N GLN A 122 3.34 -4.11 -14.02
CA GLN A 122 2.61 -2.90 -13.69
C GLN A 122 2.92 -2.48 -12.25
N THR A 123 3.16 -1.19 -12.02
CA THR A 123 3.32 -0.67 -10.66
C THR A 123 1.95 -0.55 -10.00
N ILE A 124 1.78 -1.26 -8.88
CA ILE A 124 0.54 -1.27 -8.11
C ILE A 124 0.84 -0.91 -6.65
N TRP A 125 0.20 0.15 -6.18
CA TRP A 125 0.25 0.57 -4.78
C TRP A 125 -1.14 0.62 -4.19
N THR A 126 -1.29 0.13 -2.96
CA THR A 126 -2.52 0.31 -2.19
C THR A 126 -2.25 1.26 -1.05
N ASN A 127 -2.94 2.39 -1.02
CA ASN A 127 -2.83 3.39 0.02
C ASN A 127 -3.92 3.15 1.06
N SER A 128 -3.59 3.35 2.33
CA SER A 128 -4.54 3.36 3.42
C SER A 128 -4.24 4.46 4.42
N TRP A 129 -5.29 4.98 5.03
CA TRP A 129 -5.17 5.84 6.21
C TRP A 129 -6.28 5.53 7.18
N ALA A 130 -5.95 5.67 8.45
CA ALA A 130 -6.90 5.49 9.54
C ALA A 130 -6.40 6.23 10.79
N VAL A 131 -7.21 6.22 11.84
CA VAL A 131 -6.79 6.52 13.20
C VAL A 131 -6.52 5.20 13.92
N PHE A 132 -5.27 4.95 14.29
CA PHE A 132 -4.92 3.88 15.20
C PHE A 132 -5.42 4.23 16.59
N MET A 133 -6.05 3.27 17.26
CA MET A 133 -6.43 3.35 18.66
C MET A 133 -6.01 2.07 19.36
N GLY A 134 -5.60 2.19 20.62
CA GLY A 134 -5.25 1.05 21.46
C GLY A 134 -5.06 1.45 22.92
N VAL A 135 -4.78 0.45 23.76
CA VAL A 135 -4.45 0.64 25.17
C VAL A 135 -3.07 0.06 25.42
N GLY A 136 -2.16 0.87 25.96
CA GLY A 136 -0.84 0.41 26.39
C GLY A 136 -0.98 -0.68 27.44
N ARG A 137 -0.31 -1.82 27.26
CA ARG A 137 -0.38 -2.96 28.18
C ARG A 137 0.41 -2.70 29.46
N THR A 138 1.53 -1.99 29.37
CA THR A 138 2.36 -1.60 30.51
C THR A 138 1.79 -0.38 31.21
N THR A 139 1.44 0.68 30.47
CA THR A 139 1.01 1.95 31.10
C THR A 139 -0.49 2.05 31.37
N GLY A 140 -1.31 1.24 30.69
CA GLY A 140 -2.77 1.37 30.72
C GLY A 140 -3.31 2.61 29.98
N LYS A 141 -2.44 3.42 29.37
CA LYS A 141 -2.84 4.66 28.67
C LYS A 141 -3.54 4.33 27.36
N LYS A 142 -4.65 5.01 27.09
CA LYS A 142 -5.28 5.00 25.77
C LYS A 142 -4.44 5.84 24.82
N VAL A 143 -4.13 5.29 23.65
CA VAL A 143 -3.39 5.98 22.59
C VAL A 143 -4.28 6.18 21.37
N SER A 144 -4.04 7.28 20.65
CA SER A 144 -4.74 7.59 19.41
C SER A 144 -3.88 8.47 18.51
N PHE A 145 -3.58 8.01 17.30
CA PHE A 145 -2.82 8.77 16.32
C PHE A 145 -3.21 8.37 14.90
N ARG A 146 -3.01 9.29 13.95
CA ARG A 146 -3.23 9.02 12.52
C ARG A 146 -2.02 8.33 11.93
N PHE A 147 -2.27 7.42 10.99
CA PHE A 147 -1.22 6.89 10.13
C PHE A 147 -1.67 6.89 8.68
N HIS A 148 -0.67 6.85 7.81
CA HIS A 148 -0.78 6.56 6.39
C HIS A 148 0.12 5.36 6.08
N ILE A 149 -0.40 4.33 5.40
CA ILE A 149 0.38 3.15 5.02
C ILE A 149 0.14 2.83 3.55
N ASP A 150 1.23 2.66 2.82
CA ASP A 150 1.23 2.28 1.42
C ASP A 150 1.79 0.88 1.27
N PHE A 151 1.16 0.07 0.42
CA PHE A 151 1.53 -1.33 0.16
C PHE A 151 1.79 -1.53 -1.32
N ARG A 152 3.06 -1.75 -1.72
CA ARG A 152 3.38 -2.15 -3.09
C ARG A 152 3.14 -3.65 -3.24
N THR A 153 2.37 -4.02 -4.25
CA THR A 153 2.06 -5.43 -4.53
C THR A 153 2.79 -5.89 -5.79
N SER A 154 3.43 -7.05 -5.72
CA SER A 154 3.97 -7.77 -6.88
C SER A 154 3.63 -9.25 -6.75
N LYS A 155 3.21 -9.88 -7.86
CA LYS A 155 2.82 -11.30 -7.92
C LYS A 155 1.85 -11.73 -6.80
N GLY A 156 0.90 -10.83 -6.45
CA GLY A 156 -0.13 -11.08 -5.45
C GLY A 156 0.32 -11.01 -3.98
N LYS A 157 1.56 -10.58 -3.70
CA LYS A 157 2.11 -10.37 -2.36
C LYS A 157 2.54 -8.92 -2.16
N VAL A 158 2.45 -8.43 -0.93
CA VAL A 158 3.07 -7.14 -0.59
C VAL A 158 4.57 -7.33 -0.46
N VAL A 159 5.33 -6.53 -1.18
CA VAL A 159 6.80 -6.59 -1.26
C VAL A 159 7.45 -5.32 -0.74
N GLU A 160 6.68 -4.26 -0.54
CA GLU A 160 7.15 -3.00 0.04
C GLU A 160 6.02 -2.36 0.85
N MET A 161 6.36 -1.82 2.02
CA MET A 161 5.43 -1.07 2.87
C MET A 161 6.05 0.25 3.32
N LEU A 162 5.35 1.35 3.08
CA LEU A 162 5.74 2.68 3.58
C LEU A 162 4.72 3.11 4.62
N ALA A 163 5.14 3.38 5.85
CA ALA A 163 4.27 3.77 6.94
C ALA A 163 4.71 5.12 7.52
N TYR A 164 3.78 6.06 7.62
CA TYR A 164 4.00 7.39 8.16
C TYR A 164 3.05 7.67 9.31
N TYR A 165 3.60 7.99 10.48
CA TYR A 165 2.83 8.37 11.67
C TYR A 165 3.73 9.04 12.72
N ASP A 166 3.13 9.79 13.64
CA ASP A 166 3.83 10.33 14.82
C ASP A 166 4.12 9.19 15.82
N PRO A 167 5.40 8.85 16.07
CA PRO A 167 5.76 7.71 16.91
C PRO A 167 5.69 8.02 18.41
N THR A 168 5.40 9.26 18.83
CA THR A 168 5.52 9.72 20.22
C THR A 168 4.79 8.80 21.21
N GLN A 169 3.50 8.51 20.96
CA GLN A 169 2.70 7.67 21.85
C GLN A 169 3.13 6.20 21.83
N TRP A 170 3.67 5.73 20.70
CA TRP A 170 4.19 4.38 20.56
C TRP A 170 5.48 4.19 21.36
N ASN A 171 6.43 5.12 21.18
CA ASN A 171 7.72 5.10 21.85
C ASN A 171 7.55 5.21 23.36
N ALA A 172 6.63 6.05 23.84
CA ALA A 172 6.34 6.16 25.27
C ALA A 172 5.89 4.83 25.90
N GLU A 173 5.12 4.01 25.18
CA GLU A 173 4.74 2.67 25.67
C GLU A 173 5.92 1.68 25.61
N ALA A 174 6.69 1.70 24.53
CA ALA A 174 7.87 0.85 24.39
C ALA A 174 8.93 1.15 25.47
N GLU A 175 9.21 2.41 25.75
CA GLU A 175 10.12 2.85 26.82
C GLU A 175 9.62 2.41 28.20
N ALA A 176 8.31 2.53 28.46
CA ALA A 176 7.72 2.07 29.72
C ALA A 176 7.85 0.55 29.89
N MET A 177 7.64 -0.22 28.82
CA MET A 177 7.82 -1.66 28.81
C MET A 177 9.27 -2.06 29.12
N GLU A 178 10.26 -1.41 28.48
CA GLU A 178 11.68 -1.68 28.76
C GLU A 178 12.06 -1.31 30.20
N ALA A 179 11.59 -0.16 30.70
CA ALA A 179 11.84 0.25 32.09
C ALA A 179 11.22 -0.72 33.12
N ALA A 180 10.14 -1.41 32.78
CA ALA A 180 9.50 -2.39 33.64
C ALA A 180 10.27 -3.73 33.72
N LYS A 181 11.11 -4.06 32.72
CA LYS A 181 11.93 -5.29 32.72
C LYS A 181 13.16 -5.22 33.63
N VAL A 182 13.57 -4.02 34.04
CA VAL A 182 14.77 -3.76 34.86
C VAL A 182 14.43 -3.64 36.35
N LYS A 183 13.15 -3.79 36.72
CA LYS A 183 12.68 -3.81 38.11
C LYS A 183 12.45 -5.23 38.59
#